data_AF-A0A9C9G070-F1
#
_entry.id   AF-A0A9C9G070-F1
#
_cell.length_a   1.000
_cell.length_b   1.000
_cell.length_c   1.000
_cell.angle_alpha   90.00
_cell.angle_beta   90.00
_cell.angle_gamma   90.00
#
_symmetry.space_group_name_H-M   'P 1'
#
loop_
_entity.id
_entity.type
_entity.pdbx_description
1 polymer ?
#
loop_
_entity_poly.entity_id
_entity_poly.type
_entity_poly.pdbx_seq_one_letter_code
_entity_poly.pdbx_strand_id
1 'polypeptide(L)'
;MDCRQIEFSPEKSRTRIDKALLVFPHKSLMFILGYTLYLLGAKRKEAAALAGMPEESVKTALRRVFRDGFPALHDRRFSMTPSGRYAAERPRISVYRQGDDCIVDFGANGNTVRLPADHQVQVRTVVLSLLNAGVLTVPESASALGLTGTHCRELARKLVNGDVADALIDKLVGQKQDYRVGPEQKAEIIRQLAARAMAGHNTSSEILAEQVNEQTRSKLSARTIRWHIRNLGLTDIRKTLPPLVEALKKTPANRC
;
A
#
# COMPACT_ATOMS: atom_id res chain seq x y z
N MET A 1 27.44 -9.14 38.74
CA MET A 1 27.72 -10.46 38.14
C MET A 1 29.03 -10.95 38.69
N ASP A 2 29.08 -12.19 39.17
CA ASP A 2 30.36 -12.82 39.54
C ASP A 2 30.80 -13.75 38.41
N CYS A 3 31.75 -13.28 37.61
CA CYS A 3 32.28 -14.05 36.48
C CYS A 3 33.29 -15.14 36.91
N ARG A 4 33.61 -15.26 38.21
CA ARG A 4 34.51 -16.30 38.72
C ARG A 4 33.90 -17.70 38.71
N GLN A 5 32.58 -17.77 38.55
CA GLN A 5 31.83 -19.03 38.48
C GLN A 5 31.70 -19.57 37.04
N ILE A 6 32.22 -18.84 36.05
CA ILE A 6 32.10 -19.16 34.64
C ILE A 6 33.46 -19.59 34.10
N GLU A 7 33.51 -20.75 33.48
CA GLU A 7 34.72 -21.22 32.79
C GLU A 7 34.79 -20.62 31.37
N PHE A 8 35.85 -19.87 31.09
CA PHE A 8 36.08 -19.26 29.79
C PHE A 8 36.98 -20.16 28.92
N SER A 9 36.43 -20.70 27.83
CA SER A 9 37.22 -21.42 26.82
C SER A 9 38.00 -20.43 25.92
N PRO A 10 39.35 -20.49 25.87
CA PRO A 10 40.16 -19.62 25.04
C PRO A 10 39.87 -19.77 23.54
N GLU A 11 39.65 -21.00 23.07
CA GLU A 11 39.33 -21.28 21.66
C GLU A 11 37.99 -20.66 21.27
N LYS A 12 36.93 -20.88 22.07
CA LYS A 12 35.62 -20.27 21.80
C LYS A 12 35.67 -18.75 21.89
N SER A 13 36.48 -18.20 22.79
CA SER A 13 36.68 -16.75 22.91
C SER A 13 37.28 -16.17 21.62
N ARG A 14 38.39 -16.75 21.13
CA ARG A 14 39.04 -16.33 19.87
C ARG A 14 38.08 -16.39 18.68
N THR A 15 37.44 -17.54 18.46
CA THR A 15 36.49 -17.71 17.34
C THR A 15 35.33 -16.70 17.38
N ARG A 16 34.85 -16.33 18.58
CA ARG A 16 33.78 -15.33 18.73
C ARG A 16 34.28 -13.91 18.49
N ILE A 17 35.49 -13.59 18.95
CA ILE A 17 36.14 -12.29 18.70
C ILE A 17 36.40 -12.13 17.21
N ASP A 18 36.93 -13.15 16.53
CA ASP A 18 37.18 -13.12 15.10
C ASP A 18 35.89 -12.90 14.30
N LYS A 19 34.80 -13.59 14.68
CA LYS A 19 33.47 -13.34 14.10
C LYS A 19 32.98 -11.92 14.34
N ALA A 20 33.21 -11.35 15.53
CA ALA A 20 32.83 -9.99 15.83
C ALA A 20 33.64 -8.96 15.04
N LEU A 21 34.93 -9.22 14.77
CA LEU A 21 35.78 -8.36 13.94
C LEU A 21 35.33 -8.27 12.47
N LEU A 22 34.51 -9.20 11.99
CA LEU A 22 33.87 -9.10 10.66
C LEU A 22 32.83 -7.97 10.59
N VAL A 23 32.29 -7.54 11.73
CA VAL A 23 31.20 -6.56 11.83
C VAL A 23 31.65 -5.27 12.52
N PHE A 24 32.50 -5.38 13.53
CA PHE A 24 32.95 -4.24 14.34
C PHE A 24 34.37 -3.81 13.97
N PRO A 25 34.65 -2.49 13.88
CA PRO A 25 36.01 -2.00 13.77
C PRO A 25 36.87 -2.48 14.95
N HIS A 26 38.07 -2.98 14.65
CA HIS A 26 38.98 -3.59 15.63
C HIS A 26 39.15 -2.73 16.90
N LYS A 27 39.41 -1.43 16.72
CA LYS A 27 39.64 -0.49 17.83
C LYS A 27 38.42 -0.34 18.75
N SER A 28 37.21 -0.34 18.19
CA SER A 28 35.97 -0.24 18.96
C SER A 28 35.71 -1.54 19.72
N LEU A 29 35.93 -2.70 19.09
CA LEU A 29 35.74 -3.98 19.74
C LEU A 29 36.71 -4.18 20.90
N MET A 30 38.00 -3.89 20.71
CA MET A 30 39.00 -3.98 21.78
C MET A 30 38.69 -3.02 22.93
N PHE A 31 38.20 -1.82 22.62
CA PHE A 31 37.79 -0.89 23.66
C PHE A 31 36.57 -1.41 24.45
N ILE A 32 35.55 -1.96 23.79
CA ILE A 32 34.39 -2.57 24.46
C ILE A 32 34.86 -3.69 25.40
N LEU A 33 35.71 -4.59 24.92
CA LEU A 33 36.24 -5.68 25.75
C LEU A 33 37.06 -5.15 26.94
N GLY A 34 37.94 -4.18 26.72
CA GLY A 34 38.72 -3.54 27.80
C GLY A 34 37.83 -2.84 28.83
N TYR A 35 36.76 -2.17 28.38
CA TYR A 35 35.77 -1.55 29.26
C TYR A 35 35.02 -2.58 30.09
N THR A 36 34.55 -3.67 29.47
CA THR A 36 33.86 -4.76 30.19
C THR A 36 34.76 -5.40 31.23
N LEU A 37 36.03 -5.66 30.91
CA LEU A 37 37.01 -6.20 31.86
C LEU A 37 37.21 -5.27 33.07
N TYR A 38 37.29 -3.95 32.83
CA TYR A 38 37.37 -2.96 33.89
C TYR A 38 36.11 -2.97 34.79
N LEU A 39 34.91 -3.05 34.20
CA LEU A 39 33.65 -3.15 34.96
C LEU A 39 33.57 -4.45 35.79
N LEU A 40 34.19 -5.53 35.30
CA LEU A 40 34.30 -6.81 36.01
C LEU A 40 35.39 -6.80 37.11
N GLY A 41 36.05 -5.66 37.33
CA GLY A 41 36.99 -5.45 38.44
C GLY A 41 38.46 -5.66 38.09
N ALA A 42 38.82 -5.83 36.81
CA ALA A 42 40.22 -5.90 36.40
C ALA A 42 40.94 -4.56 36.59
N LYS A 43 42.22 -4.59 36.97
CA LYS A 43 43.03 -3.36 37.03
C LYS A 43 43.17 -2.78 35.62
N ARG A 44 43.22 -1.45 35.52
CA ARG A 44 43.31 -0.75 34.21
C ARG A 44 44.45 -1.26 33.32
N LYS A 45 45.63 -1.48 33.91
CA LYS A 45 46.81 -2.01 33.22
C LYS A 45 46.58 -3.40 32.65
N GLU A 46 45.93 -4.28 33.41
CA GLU A 46 45.64 -5.67 33.02
C GLU A 46 44.55 -5.71 31.93
N ALA A 47 43.50 -4.90 32.08
CA ALA A 47 42.46 -4.76 31.05
C ALA A 47 43.01 -4.21 29.72
N ALA A 48 43.92 -3.24 29.79
CA ALA A 48 44.58 -2.67 28.61
C ALA A 48 45.50 -3.69 27.92
N ALA A 49 46.29 -4.43 28.70
CA ALA A 49 47.15 -5.49 28.18
C ALA A 49 46.33 -6.59 27.48
N LEU A 50 45.22 -7.03 28.10
CA LEU A 50 44.36 -8.08 27.54
C LEU A 50 43.61 -7.64 26.28
N ALA A 51 43.25 -6.35 26.19
CA ALA A 51 42.64 -5.75 25.00
C ALA A 51 43.66 -5.35 23.92
N GLY A 52 44.96 -5.55 24.14
CA GLY A 52 46.01 -5.13 23.20
C GLY A 52 46.07 -3.61 22.98
N MET A 53 45.73 -2.81 24.00
CA MET A 53 45.66 -1.35 23.91
C MET A 53 46.66 -0.65 24.86
N PRO A 54 47.13 0.56 24.53
CA PRO A 54 47.91 1.36 25.48
C PRO A 54 47.07 1.76 26.69
N GLU A 55 47.66 1.70 27.89
CA GLU A 55 46.98 2.03 29.15
C GLU A 55 46.35 3.44 29.14
N GLU A 56 47.07 4.44 28.62
CA GLU A 56 46.56 5.82 28.52
C GLU A 56 45.40 5.98 27.53
N SER A 57 45.32 5.11 26.51
CA SER A 57 44.19 5.07 25.57
C SER A 57 42.94 4.54 26.26
N VAL A 58 43.07 3.46 27.05
CA VAL A 58 41.98 2.91 27.85
C VAL A 58 41.53 3.91 28.91
N LYS A 59 42.44 4.53 29.65
CA LYS A 59 42.12 5.56 30.65
C LYS A 59 41.37 6.75 30.07
N THR A 60 41.76 7.22 28.89
CA THR A 60 41.08 8.33 28.21
C THR A 60 39.69 7.92 27.74
N ALA A 61 39.54 6.71 27.21
CA ALA A 61 38.27 6.20 26.73
C ALA A 61 37.30 5.86 27.87
N LEU A 62 37.78 5.28 28.98
CA LEU A 62 37.02 5.09 30.22
C LEU A 62 36.47 6.41 30.75
N ARG A 63 37.32 7.45 30.86
CA ARG A 63 36.87 8.78 31.29
C ARG A 63 35.76 9.35 30.41
N ARG A 64 35.86 9.15 29.09
CA ARG A 64 34.82 9.60 28.14
C ARG A 64 33.52 8.81 28.32
N VAL A 65 33.59 7.48 28.49
CA VAL A 65 32.38 6.65 28.69
C VAL A 65 31.70 6.94 30.01
N PHE A 66 32.44 7.15 31.10
CA PHE A 66 31.85 7.53 32.38
C PHE A 66 31.20 8.92 32.37
N ARG A 67 31.66 9.82 31.48
CA ARG A 67 31.09 11.17 31.34
C ARG A 67 29.94 11.24 30.33
N ASP A 68 30.12 10.63 29.16
CA ASP A 68 29.24 10.79 27.99
C ASP A 68 28.40 9.53 27.70
N GLY A 69 28.58 8.44 28.44
CA GLY A 69 27.88 7.16 28.27
C GLY A 69 28.35 6.35 27.05
N PHE A 70 27.51 5.40 26.61
CA PHE A 70 27.75 4.53 25.45
C PHE A 70 28.11 5.26 24.14
N PRO A 71 27.62 6.47 23.84
CA PRO A 71 28.06 7.22 22.66
C PRO A 71 29.57 7.47 22.57
N ALA A 72 30.30 7.43 23.69
CA ALA A 72 31.76 7.57 23.71
C ALA A 72 32.53 6.33 23.22
N LEU A 73 31.89 5.18 23.07
CA LEU A 73 32.48 3.96 22.50
C LEU A 73 32.70 4.06 20.98
N HIS A 74 32.11 5.07 20.34
CA HIS A 74 32.19 5.26 18.90
C HIS A 74 33.27 6.29 18.50
N ASP A 75 33.97 5.98 17.41
CA ASP A 75 34.94 6.91 16.82
C ASP A 75 34.19 8.04 16.10
N ARG A 76 34.25 9.26 16.63
CA ARG A 76 33.58 10.44 16.05
C ARG A 76 34.14 10.83 14.66
N ARG A 77 35.27 10.26 14.22
CA ARG A 77 35.88 10.53 12.90
C ARG A 77 35.39 9.57 11.81
N PHE A 78 34.93 8.38 12.19
CA PHE A 78 34.17 7.51 11.31
C PHE A 78 32.69 7.78 11.56
N SER A 79 32.09 8.63 10.73
CA SER A 79 30.66 8.92 10.77
C SER A 79 29.82 7.68 10.42
N MET A 80 29.69 6.75 11.36
CA MET A 80 28.41 6.14 11.68
C MET A 80 27.98 6.78 12.99
N THR A 81 27.17 7.82 12.87
CA THR A 81 26.54 8.53 13.99
C THR A 81 25.87 7.53 14.93
N PRO A 82 26.37 7.36 16.17
CA PRO A 82 25.62 6.69 17.20
C PRO A 82 24.73 7.76 17.78
N SER A 83 23.48 7.72 17.35
CA SER A 83 22.40 8.56 17.84
C SER A 83 22.44 8.68 19.36
N GLY A 84 22.96 9.81 19.83
CA GLY A 84 22.73 10.31 21.18
C GLY A 84 21.34 10.92 21.22
N ARG A 85 20.31 10.08 21.17
CA ARG A 85 18.98 10.33 21.75
C ARG A 85 18.44 8.97 22.19
N TYR A 86 18.53 8.67 23.49
CA TYR A 86 17.68 7.67 24.13
C TYR A 86 16.26 8.23 24.23
N ALA A 87 15.66 8.33 23.05
CA ALA A 87 14.29 8.59 22.65
C ALA A 87 14.41 8.94 21.16
N ALA A 88 14.90 8.00 20.35
CA ALA A 88 14.52 8.05 18.95
C ALA A 88 13.00 7.83 18.97
N GLU A 89 12.22 8.92 18.95
CA GLU A 89 10.96 8.87 18.23
C GLU A 89 11.31 8.16 16.93
N ARG A 90 10.82 6.92 16.77
CA ARG A 90 10.93 6.25 15.48
C ARG A 90 10.50 7.30 14.46
N PRO A 91 11.31 7.58 13.42
CA PRO A 91 10.93 8.56 12.42
C PRO A 91 9.49 8.25 12.03
N ARG A 92 8.56 9.14 12.38
CA ARG A 92 7.14 8.86 12.18
C ARG A 92 6.93 8.98 10.69
N ILE A 93 6.87 7.83 10.04
CA ILE A 93 6.58 7.78 8.62
C ILE A 93 5.16 8.30 8.45
N SER A 94 5.00 9.30 7.59
CA SER A 94 3.72 9.96 7.36
C SER A 94 3.46 10.06 5.86
N VAL A 95 2.18 10.15 5.52
CA VAL A 95 1.75 10.33 4.14
C VAL A 95 0.78 11.48 4.07
N TYR A 96 0.97 12.36 3.09
CA TYR A 96 0.09 13.49 2.84
C TYR A 96 0.09 13.85 1.35
N ARG A 97 -0.91 14.63 0.93
CA ARG A 97 -0.96 15.21 -0.40
C ARG A 97 -0.39 16.63 -0.37
N GLN A 98 0.39 16.97 -1.38
CA GLN A 98 0.90 18.31 -1.62
C GLN A 98 0.79 18.61 -3.12
N GLY A 99 -0.20 19.40 -3.51
CA GLY A 99 -0.50 19.69 -4.91
C GLY A 99 -0.81 18.40 -5.69
N ASP A 100 -0.09 18.20 -6.80
CA ASP A 100 -0.22 17.04 -7.67
C ASP A 100 0.63 15.83 -7.21
N ASP A 101 1.27 15.91 -6.04
CA ASP A 101 2.09 14.84 -5.48
C ASP A 101 1.49 14.26 -4.19
N CYS A 102 1.63 12.94 -4.04
CA CYS A 102 1.52 12.24 -2.78
C CYS A 102 2.93 12.04 -2.20
N ILE A 103 3.16 12.57 -1.00
CA ILE A 103 4.47 12.54 -0.34
C ILE A 103 4.43 11.53 0.78
N VAL A 104 5.36 10.58 0.73
CA VAL A 104 5.70 9.71 1.86
C VAL A 104 6.95 10.27 2.51
N ASP A 105 6.81 10.79 3.72
CA ASP A 105 7.91 11.34 4.50
C ASP A 105 8.41 10.29 5.51
N PHE A 106 9.68 9.93 5.41
CA PHE A 106 10.30 8.95 6.30
C PHE A 106 10.92 9.57 7.56
N GLY A 107 10.74 10.88 7.81
CA GLY A 107 11.12 11.58 9.04
C GLY A 107 12.64 11.70 9.28
N ALA A 108 13.48 11.00 8.52
CA ALA A 108 14.94 11.06 8.62
C ALA A 108 15.51 11.95 7.51
N ASN A 109 16.04 13.12 7.88
CA ASN A 109 16.93 13.96 7.06
C ASN A 109 16.41 14.32 5.64
N GLY A 110 15.08 14.46 5.46
CA GLY A 110 14.51 14.84 4.16
C GLY A 110 14.35 13.70 3.15
N ASN A 111 14.47 12.44 3.59
CA ASN A 111 14.14 11.28 2.77
C ASN A 111 12.63 11.22 2.54
N THR A 112 12.19 11.83 1.44
CA THR A 112 10.79 11.83 0.98
C THR A 112 10.69 11.08 -0.33
N VAL A 113 9.64 10.29 -0.48
CA VAL A 113 9.26 9.72 -1.78
C VAL A 113 8.08 10.54 -2.28
N ARG A 114 8.28 11.21 -3.43
CA ARG A 114 7.23 11.94 -4.13
C ARG A 114 6.64 11.05 -5.22
N LEU A 115 5.34 10.86 -5.17
CA LEU A 115 4.59 10.03 -6.10
C LEU A 115 3.57 10.93 -6.79
N PRO A 116 3.60 11.05 -8.14
CA PRO A 116 2.57 11.80 -8.86
C PRO A 116 1.18 11.24 -8.52
N ALA A 117 0.26 12.11 -8.11
CA ALA A 117 -1.09 11.73 -7.68
C ALA A 117 -1.90 11.06 -8.81
N ASP A 118 -1.59 11.40 -10.06
CA ASP A 118 -2.18 10.80 -11.26
C ASP A 118 -1.80 9.31 -11.43
N HIS A 119 -0.68 8.89 -10.86
CA HIS A 119 -0.25 7.49 -10.88
C HIS A 119 -0.93 6.69 -9.77
N GLN A 120 -2.26 6.57 -9.83
CA GLN A 120 -3.07 5.99 -8.76
C GLN A 120 -2.63 4.58 -8.33
N VAL A 121 -2.22 3.73 -9.29
CA VAL A 121 -1.73 2.38 -8.98
C VAL A 121 -0.44 2.47 -8.17
N GLN A 122 0.52 3.28 -8.61
CA GLN A 122 1.80 3.48 -7.91
C GLN A 122 1.60 4.02 -6.50
N VAL A 123 0.78 5.08 -6.36
CA VAL A 123 0.47 5.70 -5.06
C VAL A 123 -0.19 4.69 -4.12
N ARG A 124 -1.21 3.96 -4.59
CA ARG A 124 -1.89 2.94 -3.79
C ARG A 124 -0.93 1.82 -3.39
N THR A 125 -0.09 1.33 -4.30
CA THR A 125 0.87 0.27 -4.00
C THR A 125 1.78 0.68 -2.84
N VAL A 126 2.41 1.86 -2.92
CA VAL A 126 3.34 2.32 -1.89
C VAL A 126 2.62 2.54 -0.55
N VAL A 127 1.52 3.31 -0.55
CA VAL A 127 0.81 3.66 0.69
C VAL A 127 0.20 2.43 1.38
N LEU A 128 -0.42 1.52 0.61
CA LEU A 128 -1.02 0.31 1.18
C LEU A 128 0.04 -0.68 1.67
N SER A 129 1.22 -0.74 1.03
CA SER A 129 2.34 -1.56 1.50
C SER A 129 2.86 -1.07 2.85
N LEU A 130 2.99 0.26 3.03
CA LEU A 130 3.38 0.87 4.31
C LEU A 130 2.30 0.70 5.39
N LEU A 131 1.02 0.73 5.00
CA LEU A 131 -0.09 0.39 5.90
C LEU A 131 -0.01 -1.07 6.37
N ASN A 132 0.22 -2.01 5.46
CA ASN A 132 0.36 -3.44 5.78
C ASN A 132 1.58 -3.72 6.66
N ALA A 133 2.66 -2.96 6.51
CA ALA A 133 3.83 -3.02 7.37
C ALA A 133 3.57 -2.43 8.78
N GLY A 134 2.39 -1.86 9.05
CA GLY A 134 2.03 -1.23 10.32
C GLY A 134 2.73 0.10 10.55
N VAL A 135 3.25 0.71 9.49
CA VAL A 135 4.07 1.92 9.54
C VAL A 135 3.21 3.18 9.35
N LEU A 136 2.13 3.06 8.58
CA LEU A 136 1.10 4.09 8.44
C LEU A 136 -0.19 3.67 9.13
N THR A 137 -0.99 4.63 9.57
CA THR A 137 -2.33 4.35 10.09
C THR A 137 -3.37 4.31 8.98
N VAL A 138 -4.49 3.63 9.23
CA VAL A 138 -5.63 3.58 8.28
C VAL A 138 -6.17 4.99 7.97
N PRO A 139 -6.39 5.89 8.96
CA PRO A 139 -6.88 7.24 8.68
C PRO A 139 -5.93 8.07 7.80
N GLU A 140 -4.62 8.02 8.07
CA GLU A 140 -3.62 8.74 7.26
C GLU A 140 -3.59 8.20 5.83
N SER A 141 -3.57 6.88 5.68
CA SER A 141 -3.57 6.21 4.37
C SER A 141 -4.84 6.50 3.57
N ALA A 142 -6.00 6.45 4.24
CA ALA A 142 -7.30 6.72 3.61
C ALA A 142 -7.41 8.17 3.13
N SER A 143 -6.95 9.12 3.95
CA SER A 143 -6.90 10.54 3.61
C SER A 143 -6.01 10.79 2.39
N ALA A 144 -4.78 10.26 2.38
CA ALA A 144 -3.85 10.43 1.27
C ALA A 144 -4.36 9.81 -0.05
N LEU A 145 -5.07 8.68 0.03
CA LEU A 145 -5.63 7.99 -1.13
C LEU A 145 -6.99 8.54 -1.59
N GLY A 146 -7.64 9.40 -0.79
CA GLY A 146 -9.00 9.86 -1.06
C GLY A 146 -10.06 8.75 -0.97
N LEU A 147 -9.83 7.77 -0.10
CA LEU A 147 -10.69 6.59 0.08
C LEU A 147 -11.34 6.58 1.45
N THR A 148 -12.39 5.76 1.62
CA THR A 148 -12.92 5.46 2.95
C THR A 148 -12.00 4.51 3.69
N GLY A 149 -11.99 4.57 5.03
CA GLY A 149 -11.15 3.67 5.85
C GLY A 149 -11.48 2.18 5.64
N THR A 150 -12.73 1.84 5.36
CA THR A 150 -13.16 0.47 5.05
C THR A 150 -12.58 -0.02 3.73
N HIS A 151 -12.70 0.80 2.68
CA HIS A 151 -12.16 0.47 1.36
C HIS A 151 -10.63 0.41 1.38
N CYS A 152 -9.97 1.30 2.13
CA CYS A 152 -8.53 1.30 2.35
C CYS A 152 -8.05 -0.04 2.95
N ARG A 153 -8.71 -0.54 4.02
CA ARG A 153 -8.38 -1.86 4.62
C ARG A 153 -8.66 -3.04 3.69
N GLU A 154 -9.68 -2.93 2.85
CA GLU A 154 -10.00 -3.97 1.88
C GLU A 154 -8.92 -4.09 0.81
N LEU A 155 -8.51 -2.96 0.22
CA LEU A 155 -7.42 -2.93 -0.76
C LEU A 155 -6.09 -3.38 -0.15
N ALA A 156 -5.79 -2.95 1.09
CA ALA A 156 -4.59 -3.38 1.80
C ALA A 156 -4.53 -4.92 1.95
N ARG A 157 -5.66 -5.56 2.34
CA ARG A 157 -5.76 -7.02 2.42
C ARG A 157 -5.66 -7.70 1.06
N LYS A 158 -6.28 -7.14 0.01
CA LYS A 158 -6.17 -7.68 -1.35
C LYS A 158 -4.72 -7.69 -1.84
N LEU A 159 -3.96 -6.64 -1.53
CA LEU A 159 -2.54 -6.53 -1.90
C LEU A 159 -1.62 -7.51 -1.15
N VAL A 160 -1.99 -7.95 0.06
CA VAL A 160 -1.25 -9.02 0.76
C VAL A 160 -1.49 -10.39 0.10
N ASN A 161 -2.70 -10.62 -0.39
CA ASN A 161 -3.14 -11.92 -0.88
C ASN A 161 -3.03 -12.09 -2.41
N GLY A 162 -2.54 -11.10 -3.14
CA GLY A 162 -2.44 -11.10 -4.59
C GLY A 162 -1.48 -10.04 -5.10
N ASP A 163 -1.22 -10.04 -6.42
CA ASP A 163 -0.33 -9.06 -7.03
C ASP A 163 -1.01 -7.68 -7.19
N VAL A 164 -0.22 -6.63 -7.40
CA VAL A 164 -0.67 -5.27 -7.71
C VAL A 164 -1.68 -5.28 -8.86
N ALA A 165 -1.43 -6.10 -9.88
CA ALA A 165 -2.30 -6.25 -11.03
C ALA A 165 -3.70 -6.79 -10.66
N ASP A 166 -3.78 -7.66 -9.66
CA ASP A 166 -5.05 -8.23 -9.21
C ASP A 166 -5.77 -7.37 -8.17
N ALA A 167 -5.00 -6.68 -7.34
CA ALA A 167 -5.52 -5.94 -6.20
C ALA A 167 -5.92 -4.50 -6.54
N LEU A 168 -5.18 -3.83 -7.43
CA LEU A 168 -5.25 -2.38 -7.61
C LEU A 168 -5.58 -1.93 -9.04
N ILE A 169 -5.41 -2.79 -10.04
CA ILE A 169 -5.85 -2.49 -11.41
C ILE A 169 -7.36 -2.76 -11.50
N ASP A 170 -8.09 -1.74 -11.96
CA ASP A 170 -9.53 -1.84 -12.13
C ASP A 170 -9.89 -2.84 -13.24
N LYS A 171 -10.46 -3.97 -12.82
CA LYS A 171 -10.95 -5.02 -13.73
C LYS A 171 -12.14 -4.55 -14.58
N LEU A 172 -12.73 -3.39 -14.28
CA LEU A 172 -13.83 -2.81 -15.06
C LEU A 172 -13.37 -2.17 -16.38
N VAL A 173 -12.08 -1.84 -16.55
CA VAL A 173 -11.56 -1.37 -17.86
C VAL A 173 -11.64 -2.47 -18.93
N GLY A 174 -11.67 -3.74 -18.49
CA GLY A 174 -11.90 -4.92 -19.34
C GLY A 174 -13.37 -5.20 -19.67
N GLN A 175 -14.34 -4.58 -19.00
CA GLN A 175 -15.75 -4.63 -19.38
C GLN A 175 -16.07 -3.61 -20.48
N LYS A 176 -15.36 -3.70 -21.61
CA LYS A 176 -15.82 -3.04 -22.86
C LYS A 176 -16.97 -3.81 -23.52
N GLN A 177 -17.20 -5.06 -23.10
CA GLN A 177 -18.27 -5.92 -23.61
C GLN A 177 -19.24 -6.29 -22.50
N ASP A 178 -20.52 -6.10 -22.76
CA ASP A 178 -21.61 -6.58 -21.92
C ASP A 178 -21.70 -8.12 -22.05
N TYR A 179 -20.85 -8.86 -21.34
CA TYR A 179 -20.77 -10.33 -21.44
C TYR A 179 -22.11 -11.06 -21.20
N ARG A 180 -23.05 -10.43 -20.50
CA ARG A 180 -24.39 -10.98 -20.25
C ARG A 180 -25.45 -10.47 -21.23
N VAL A 181 -25.20 -9.38 -21.93
CA VAL A 181 -26.17 -8.72 -22.82
C VAL A 181 -25.50 -8.52 -24.17
N GLY A 182 -25.49 -9.58 -24.97
CA GLY A 182 -24.96 -9.57 -26.32
C GLY A 182 -25.85 -8.80 -27.29
N PRO A 183 -25.45 -8.75 -28.58
CA PRO A 183 -26.22 -8.08 -29.63
C PRO A 183 -27.67 -8.57 -29.74
N GLU A 184 -27.90 -9.88 -29.55
CA GLU A 184 -29.22 -10.49 -29.56
C GLU A 184 -30.12 -9.93 -28.45
N GLN A 185 -29.62 -9.92 -27.21
CA GLN A 185 -30.38 -9.38 -26.08
C GLN A 185 -30.63 -7.87 -26.24
N LYS A 186 -29.66 -7.11 -26.77
CA LYS A 186 -29.83 -5.68 -27.08
C LYS A 186 -30.93 -5.46 -28.12
N ALA A 187 -30.94 -6.25 -29.19
CA ALA A 187 -31.97 -6.19 -30.22
C ALA A 187 -33.35 -6.53 -29.66
N GLU A 188 -33.44 -7.55 -28.80
CA GLU A 188 -34.69 -7.92 -28.14
C GLU A 188 -35.22 -6.81 -27.22
N ILE A 189 -34.35 -6.18 -26.42
CA ILE A 189 -34.71 -5.04 -25.55
C ILE A 189 -35.33 -3.92 -26.39
N ILE A 190 -34.71 -3.56 -27.51
CA ILE A 190 -35.20 -2.51 -28.41
C ILE A 190 -36.56 -2.93 -29.01
N ARG A 191 -36.67 -4.15 -29.50
CA ARG A 191 -37.88 -4.66 -30.15
C ARG A 191 -39.07 -4.69 -29.19
N GLN A 192 -38.90 -5.26 -28.00
CA GLN A 192 -39.95 -5.38 -26.99
C GLN A 192 -40.38 -4.01 -26.47
N LEU A 193 -39.42 -3.10 -26.24
CA LEU A 193 -39.74 -1.74 -25.84
C LEU A 193 -40.54 -1.02 -26.92
N ALA A 194 -40.10 -1.08 -28.18
CA ALA A 194 -40.75 -0.41 -29.30
C ALA A 194 -42.16 -0.95 -29.55
N ALA A 195 -42.32 -2.27 -29.67
CA ALA A 195 -43.61 -2.91 -29.92
C ALA A 195 -44.63 -2.56 -28.83
N ARG A 196 -44.23 -2.65 -27.56
CA ARG A 196 -45.11 -2.35 -26.42
C ARG A 196 -45.41 -0.85 -26.32
N ALA A 197 -44.44 0.02 -26.61
CA ALA A 197 -44.67 1.46 -26.64
C ALA A 197 -45.70 1.86 -27.71
N MET A 198 -45.59 1.30 -28.92
CA MET A 198 -46.55 1.57 -30.01
C MET A 198 -47.95 1.03 -29.71
N ALA A 199 -48.03 -0.13 -29.06
CA ALA A 199 -49.30 -0.77 -28.70
C ALA A 199 -49.92 -0.21 -27.39
N GLY A 200 -49.27 0.76 -26.72
CA GLY A 200 -49.75 1.33 -25.46
C GLY A 200 -49.66 0.38 -24.25
N HIS A 201 -48.86 -0.69 -24.35
CA HIS A 201 -48.67 -1.65 -23.26
C HIS A 201 -47.63 -1.18 -22.23
N ASN A 202 -47.67 -1.79 -21.03
CA ASN A 202 -46.68 -1.53 -19.99
C ASN A 202 -45.26 -1.90 -20.47
N THR A 203 -44.30 -1.03 -20.17
CA THR A 203 -42.88 -1.09 -20.57
C THR A 203 -41.96 -1.05 -19.35
N SER A 204 -42.45 -1.55 -18.21
CA SER A 204 -41.66 -1.63 -16.99
C SER A 204 -40.46 -2.57 -17.19
N SER A 205 -39.40 -2.33 -16.41
CA SER A 205 -38.18 -3.12 -16.48
C SER A 205 -38.41 -4.60 -16.12
N GLU A 206 -39.40 -4.89 -15.29
CA GLU A 206 -39.76 -6.25 -14.86
C GLU A 206 -40.37 -7.04 -16.02
N ILE A 207 -41.35 -6.44 -16.69
CA ILE A 207 -42.03 -7.05 -17.83
C ILE A 207 -41.07 -7.21 -19.01
N LEU A 208 -40.23 -6.21 -19.29
CA LEU A 208 -39.25 -6.32 -20.37
C LEU A 208 -38.19 -7.38 -20.05
N ALA A 209 -37.84 -7.59 -18.79
CA ALA A 209 -36.93 -8.68 -18.41
C ALA A 209 -37.56 -10.06 -18.66
N GLU A 210 -38.83 -10.25 -18.30
CA GLU A 210 -39.57 -11.48 -18.58
C GLU A 210 -39.57 -11.80 -20.08
N GLN A 211 -40.02 -10.86 -20.90
CA GLN A 211 -40.12 -11.05 -22.35
C GLN A 211 -38.76 -11.28 -23.03
N VAL A 212 -37.74 -10.50 -22.66
CA VAL A 212 -36.39 -10.68 -23.24
C VAL A 212 -35.80 -12.03 -22.84
N ASN A 213 -36.02 -12.48 -21.60
CA ASN A 213 -35.55 -13.77 -21.12
C ASN A 213 -36.25 -14.95 -21.80
N GLU A 214 -37.57 -14.84 -22.03
CA GLU A 214 -38.35 -15.84 -22.77
C GLU A 214 -37.81 -16.01 -24.20
N GLN A 215 -37.58 -14.89 -24.91
CA GLN A 215 -37.20 -14.94 -26.32
C GLN A 215 -35.72 -15.30 -26.53
N THR A 216 -34.82 -14.83 -25.68
CA THR A 216 -33.37 -15.04 -25.86
C THR A 216 -32.80 -16.14 -24.95
N ARG A 217 -33.65 -16.86 -24.21
CA ARG A 217 -33.27 -17.89 -23.23
C ARG A 217 -32.22 -17.40 -22.22
N SER A 218 -32.28 -16.11 -21.87
CA SER A 218 -31.36 -15.46 -20.94
C SER A 218 -31.90 -15.38 -19.51
N LYS A 219 -31.06 -14.96 -18.56
CA LYS A 219 -31.44 -14.69 -17.16
C LYS A 219 -31.05 -13.26 -16.76
N LEU A 220 -31.58 -12.28 -17.49
CA LEU A 220 -31.38 -10.86 -17.23
C LEU A 220 -32.31 -10.39 -16.12
N SER A 221 -31.76 -9.57 -15.22
CA SER A 221 -32.54 -8.93 -14.18
C SER A 221 -33.23 -7.67 -14.70
N ALA A 222 -34.34 -7.27 -14.08
CA ALA A 222 -35.00 -5.98 -14.35
C ALA A 222 -34.02 -4.79 -14.23
N ARG A 223 -33.07 -4.85 -13.28
CA ARG A 223 -32.03 -3.83 -13.11
C ARG A 223 -31.10 -3.75 -14.34
N THR A 224 -30.72 -4.89 -14.90
CA THR A 224 -29.89 -4.98 -16.11
C THR A 224 -30.61 -4.38 -17.30
N ILE A 225 -31.87 -4.76 -17.53
CA ILE A 225 -32.70 -4.20 -18.61
C ILE A 225 -32.84 -2.68 -18.47
N ARG A 226 -33.14 -2.19 -17.26
CA ARG A 226 -33.25 -0.75 -16.98
C ARG A 226 -31.96 0.00 -17.30
N TRP A 227 -30.81 -0.57 -16.92
CA TRP A 227 -29.51 0.01 -17.24
C TRP A 227 -29.30 0.12 -18.75
N HIS A 228 -29.61 -0.93 -19.52
CA HIS A 228 -29.49 -0.90 -20.98
C HIS A 228 -30.45 0.08 -21.64
N ILE A 229 -31.71 0.15 -21.20
CA ILE A 229 -32.67 1.13 -21.70
C ILE A 229 -32.13 2.56 -21.53
N ARG A 230 -31.56 2.86 -20.35
CA ARG A 230 -30.95 4.16 -20.09
C ARG A 230 -29.70 4.39 -20.95
N ASN A 231 -28.81 3.40 -21.02
CA ASN A 231 -27.53 3.51 -21.71
C ASN A 231 -27.69 3.60 -23.25
N LEU A 232 -28.73 2.97 -23.80
CA LEU A 232 -29.10 3.04 -25.22
C LEU A 232 -29.95 4.28 -25.56
N GLY A 233 -30.23 5.17 -24.59
CA GLY A 233 -31.05 6.37 -24.81
C GLY A 233 -32.52 6.10 -25.09
N LEU A 234 -33.03 4.92 -24.74
CA LEU A 234 -34.38 4.47 -25.10
C LEU A 234 -35.49 5.03 -24.18
N THR A 235 -35.12 5.69 -23.09
CA THR A 235 -36.06 6.21 -22.08
C THR A 235 -37.07 7.19 -22.69
N ASP A 236 -36.58 8.12 -23.51
CA ASP A 236 -37.40 9.17 -24.12
C ASP A 236 -38.06 8.70 -25.41
N ILE A 237 -37.41 7.76 -26.12
CA ILE A 237 -37.92 7.13 -27.34
C ILE A 237 -39.29 6.50 -27.12
N ARG A 238 -39.55 5.92 -25.94
CA ARG A 238 -40.87 5.37 -25.62
C ARG A 238 -42.02 6.39 -25.75
N LYS A 239 -41.77 7.67 -25.45
CA LYS A 239 -42.80 8.72 -25.53
C LYS A 239 -42.92 9.29 -26.94
N THR A 240 -41.82 9.31 -27.69
CA THR A 240 -41.76 9.90 -29.04
C THR A 240 -42.11 8.91 -30.14
N LEU A 241 -41.99 7.59 -29.90
CA LEU A 241 -42.29 6.57 -30.91
C LEU A 241 -43.76 6.56 -31.35
N PRO A 242 -44.76 6.58 -30.44
CA PRO A 242 -46.16 6.56 -30.83
C PRO A 242 -46.58 7.72 -31.76
N PRO A 243 -46.28 9.00 -31.46
CA PRO A 243 -46.63 10.09 -32.37
C PRO A 243 -45.86 10.03 -33.70
N LEU A 244 -44.62 9.53 -33.70
CA LEU A 244 -43.83 9.34 -34.92
C LEU A 244 -44.48 8.29 -35.84
N VAL A 245 -44.93 7.17 -35.28
CA VAL A 245 -45.64 6.12 -36.04
C VAL A 245 -46.97 6.63 -36.58
N GLU A 246 -47.72 7.41 -35.80
CA GLU A 246 -48.97 8.02 -36.27
C GLU A 246 -48.73 9.04 -37.39
N ALA A 247 -47.66 9.82 -37.34
CA ALA A 247 -47.27 10.71 -38.44
C ALA A 247 -46.91 9.93 -39.73
N LEU A 248 -46.20 8.81 -39.59
CA LEU A 248 -45.86 7.94 -40.73
C LEU A 248 -47.10 7.29 -41.35
N LYS A 249 -48.06 6.83 -40.54
CA LYS A 249 -49.35 6.30 -41.03
C LYS A 249 -50.19 7.34 -41.77
N LYS A 250 -50.10 8.62 -41.36
CA LYS A 250 -50.86 9.74 -41.94
C LYS A 250 -50.25 10.31 -43.23
N THR A 251 -49.07 9.85 -43.64
CA THR A 251 -48.51 10.22 -44.94
C THR A 251 -49.19 9.36 -46.01
N PRO A 252 -50.05 9.91 -46.90
CA PRO A 252 -50.69 9.11 -47.92
C PRO A 252 -49.63 8.56 -48.88
N ALA A 253 -49.91 7.37 -49.42
CA ALA A 253 -49.23 6.80 -50.56
C ALA A 253 -49.39 7.73 -51.79
N ASN A 254 -48.57 8.77 -51.86
CA ASN A 254 -48.28 9.50 -53.08
C ASN A 254 -46.77 9.41 -53.31
N ARG A 255 -46.36 8.26 -53.84
CA ARG A 255 -45.13 8.14 -54.60
C ARG A 255 -45.55 7.71 -56.00
N CYS A 256 -45.56 8.69 -56.91
CA CYS A 256 -45.35 8.45 -58.34
C CYS A 256 -43.98 7.80 -58.55
#